data_AF-A0A956THB3-F1
#
_entry.id   AF-A0A956THB3-F1
#
_cell.length_a   1.000
_cell.length_b   1.000
_cell.length_c   1.000
_cell.angle_alpha   90.00
_cell.angle_beta   90.00
_cell.angle_gamma   90.00
#
_symmetry.space_group_name_H-M   'P 1'
#
loop_
_entity.id
_entity.type
_entity.pdbx_description
1 polymer ?
#
loop_
_entity_poly.entity_id
_entity_poly.type
_entity_poly.pdbx_seq_one_letter_code
_entity_poly.pdbx_strand_id
1 'polypeptide(L)'
;GMANKWFIVAKVTRGSDGKVLYEHESKPRRAVDEDIDHDVSYAMQQVVQVGTGRNASALGRPAAGKTGTATNASDDVSSSWFVGYTPQVATAVMYVRGKGNEALDGGYLDSYYGGTYPAKTWAAIMSGVLEGMPTESFPPPAWVDGDAPTEGHAPAPSGNGGNKKKRDKNRGNDEQPSVAPAPEPVPTLPPEPPPVVPTTPGPPTPPATP
;
A
#
# COMPACT_ATOMS: atom_id res chain seq x y z
N GLY A 1 -9.16 -0.14 13.80
CA GLY A 1 -8.38 -0.20 15.06
C GLY A 1 -8.71 -1.40 15.95
N MET A 2 -9.77 -2.15 15.65
CA MET A 2 -10.08 -3.41 16.34
C MET A 2 -9.26 -4.58 15.77
N ALA A 3 -8.62 -5.35 16.63
CA ALA A 3 -7.86 -6.54 16.26
C ALA A 3 -8.64 -7.82 16.60
N ASN A 4 -8.68 -8.74 15.64
CA ASN A 4 -9.20 -10.09 15.81
C ASN A 4 -8.05 -11.10 15.77
N LYS A 5 -8.18 -12.22 16.51
CA LYS A 5 -7.29 -13.36 16.29
C LYS A 5 -7.63 -13.99 14.95
N TRP A 6 -6.61 -14.31 14.16
CA TRP A 6 -6.81 -15.02 12.90
C TRP A 6 -7.39 -16.42 13.16
N PHE A 7 -8.24 -16.89 12.26
CA PHE A 7 -8.81 -18.23 12.29
C PHE A 7 -9.06 -18.72 10.86
N ILE A 8 -9.09 -20.04 10.68
CA ILE A 8 -9.42 -20.66 9.39
C ILE A 8 -10.64 -21.60 9.48
N VAL A 9 -10.96 -22.09 10.69
CA VAL A 9 -12.11 -22.96 10.94
C VAL A 9 -13.24 -22.12 11.52
N ALA A 10 -14.33 -21.94 10.78
CA ALA A 10 -15.52 -21.24 11.28
C ALA A 10 -16.39 -22.15 12.15
N LYS A 11 -16.58 -23.41 11.75
CA LYS A 11 -17.48 -24.35 12.41
C LYS A 11 -17.07 -25.80 12.15
N VAL A 12 -17.22 -26.66 13.16
CA VAL A 12 -17.07 -28.12 13.03
C VAL A 12 -18.36 -28.76 13.52
N THR A 13 -18.95 -29.62 12.69
CA THR A 13 -20.14 -30.41 13.03
C THR A 13 -19.82 -31.89 12.97
N ARG A 14 -20.41 -32.67 13.88
CA ARG A 14 -20.36 -34.13 13.80
C ARG A 14 -21.25 -34.62 12.66
N GLY A 15 -20.69 -35.43 11.77
CA GLY A 15 -21.42 -35.92 10.59
C GLY A 15 -22.65 -36.78 10.89
N SER A 16 -22.67 -37.50 12.01
CA SER A 16 -23.74 -38.45 12.34
C SER A 16 -25.05 -37.81 12.78
N ASP A 17 -24.98 -36.67 13.49
CA ASP A 17 -26.14 -36.04 14.13
C ASP A 17 -26.19 -34.52 13.89
N GLY A 18 -25.24 -33.95 13.13
CA GLY A 18 -25.14 -32.52 12.88
C GLY A 18 -24.73 -31.70 14.11
N LYS A 19 -24.38 -32.34 15.24
CA LYS A 19 -24.04 -31.63 16.48
C LYS A 19 -22.84 -30.72 16.25
N VAL A 20 -22.98 -29.44 16.59
CA VAL A 20 -21.87 -28.48 16.59
C VAL A 20 -20.86 -28.88 17.66
N LEU A 21 -19.64 -29.17 17.23
CA LEU A 21 -18.50 -29.52 18.09
C LEU A 21 -17.63 -28.29 18.37
N TYR A 22 -17.60 -27.36 17.41
CA TYR A 22 -16.87 -26.11 17.52
C TYR A 22 -17.55 -25.05 16.63
N GLU A 23 -17.56 -23.82 17.11
CA GLU A 23 -17.95 -22.63 16.35
C GLU A 23 -17.03 -21.49 16.78
N HIS A 24 -16.47 -20.77 15.80
CA HIS A 24 -15.56 -19.68 16.09
C HIS A 24 -16.32 -18.51 16.69
N GLU A 25 -15.90 -18.08 17.88
CA GLU A 25 -16.36 -16.85 18.50
C GLU A 25 -15.35 -15.73 18.27
N SER A 26 -15.73 -14.71 17.50
CA SER A 26 -14.91 -13.52 17.34
C SER A 26 -15.01 -12.63 18.58
N LYS A 27 -13.86 -12.36 19.20
CA LYS A 27 -13.71 -11.49 20.38
C LYS A 27 -12.73 -10.35 20.04
N PRO A 28 -13.17 -9.35 19.26
CA PRO A 28 -12.30 -8.24 18.86
C PRO A 28 -11.86 -7.45 20.09
N ARG A 29 -10.61 -6.99 20.08
CA ARG A 29 -10.08 -6.05 21.09
C ARG A 29 -9.59 -4.79 20.41
N ARG A 30 -9.75 -3.63 21.05
CA ARG A 30 -9.13 -2.40 20.54
C ARG A 30 -7.61 -2.55 20.65
N ALA A 31 -6.91 -2.33 19.54
CA ALA A 31 -5.45 -2.41 19.47
C ALA A 31 -4.82 -1.05 19.17
N VAL A 32 -5.56 -0.19 18.47
CA VAL A 32 -5.20 1.20 18.15
C VAL A 32 -6.43 2.06 18.44
N ASP A 33 -6.20 3.26 18.94
CA ASP A 33 -7.27 4.25 19.14
C ASP A 33 -7.96 4.59 17.82
N GLU A 34 -9.24 4.93 17.89
CA GLU A 34 -10.08 5.11 16.70
C GLU A 34 -9.59 6.25 15.81
N ASP A 35 -9.32 7.39 16.42
CA ASP A 35 -8.86 8.59 15.73
C ASP A 35 -7.50 8.35 15.05
N ILE A 36 -6.60 7.65 15.74
CA ILE A 36 -5.30 7.24 15.17
C ILE A 36 -5.49 6.29 13.98
N ASP A 37 -6.41 5.33 14.08
CA ASP A 37 -6.70 4.39 13.00
C ASP A 37 -7.30 5.07 11.75
N HIS A 38 -8.12 6.10 11.94
CA HIS A 38 -8.67 6.91 10.86
C HIS A 38 -7.56 7.68 10.14
N ASP A 39 -6.67 8.32 10.89
CA ASP A 39 -5.54 9.07 10.34
C ASP A 39 -4.55 8.16 9.62
N VAL A 40 -4.25 6.97 10.18
CA VAL A 40 -3.44 5.94 9.52
C VAL A 40 -4.09 5.49 8.22
N SER A 41 -5.40 5.23 8.22
CA SER A 41 -6.13 4.83 7.02
C SER A 41 -6.12 5.93 5.96
N TYR A 42 -6.29 7.18 6.36
CA TYR A 42 -6.19 8.34 5.49
C TYR A 42 -4.79 8.47 4.86
N ALA A 43 -3.72 8.37 5.66
CA ALA A 43 -2.35 8.42 5.18
C ALA A 43 -2.05 7.26 4.20
N MET A 44 -2.52 6.05 4.49
CA MET A 44 -2.32 4.88 3.63
C MET A 44 -3.13 4.94 2.32
N GLN A 45 -4.25 5.69 2.29
CA GLN A 45 -4.94 5.99 1.03
C GLN A 45 -4.09 6.86 0.10
N GLN A 46 -3.29 7.79 0.65
CA GLN A 46 -2.41 8.63 -0.17
C GLN A 46 -1.35 7.82 -0.91
N VAL A 47 -0.85 6.74 -0.30
CA VAL A 47 0.10 5.80 -0.95
C VAL A 47 -0.51 5.17 -2.21
N VAL A 48 -1.80 4.87 -2.19
CA VAL A 48 -2.53 4.27 -3.31
C VAL A 48 -2.98 5.32 -4.34
N GLN A 49 -3.34 6.52 -3.92
CA GLN A 49 -3.85 7.55 -4.84
C GLN A 49 -2.73 8.27 -5.58
N VAL A 50 -1.69 8.67 -4.87
CA VAL A 50 -0.62 9.54 -5.39
C VAL A 50 0.80 9.02 -5.11
N GLY A 51 0.94 8.02 -4.24
CA GLY A 51 2.25 7.52 -3.82
C GLY A 51 2.75 6.27 -4.56
N THR A 52 3.65 5.55 -3.91
CA THR A 52 4.36 4.38 -4.46
C THR A 52 3.45 3.19 -4.76
N GLY A 53 2.26 3.13 -4.16
CA GLY A 53 1.28 2.06 -4.32
C GLY A 53 0.29 2.30 -5.46
N ARG A 54 0.51 3.30 -6.33
CA ARG A 54 -0.49 3.79 -7.30
C ARG A 54 -1.13 2.71 -8.17
N ASN A 55 -0.41 1.66 -8.54
CA ASN A 55 -0.98 0.56 -9.32
C ASN A 55 -2.14 -0.16 -8.61
N ALA A 56 -2.23 -0.09 -7.27
CA ALA A 56 -3.35 -0.63 -6.51
C ALA A 56 -4.66 0.14 -6.77
N SER A 57 -4.60 1.39 -7.26
CA SER A 57 -5.79 2.17 -7.62
C SER A 57 -6.58 1.55 -8.78
N ALA A 58 -5.99 0.62 -9.54
CA ALA A 58 -6.67 -0.15 -10.58
C ALA A 58 -7.86 -0.97 -10.05
N LEU A 59 -7.94 -1.19 -8.73
CA LEU A 59 -9.13 -1.78 -8.09
C LEU A 59 -10.40 -0.94 -8.31
N GLY A 60 -10.27 0.38 -8.53
CA GLY A 60 -11.42 1.26 -8.77
C GLY A 60 -12.34 1.48 -7.55
N ARG A 61 -11.87 1.17 -6.34
CA ARG A 61 -12.58 1.34 -5.06
C ARG A 61 -11.69 2.03 -4.03
N PRO A 62 -12.24 2.66 -2.98
CA PRO A 62 -11.45 3.16 -1.86
C PRO A 62 -10.55 2.06 -1.29
N ALA A 63 -9.24 2.32 -1.28
CA ALA A 63 -8.23 1.37 -0.84
C ALA A 63 -7.09 2.11 -0.14
N ALA A 64 -6.57 1.46 0.90
CA ALA A 64 -5.41 1.91 1.67
C ALA A 64 -4.33 0.83 1.59
N GLY A 65 -3.06 1.20 1.56
CA GLY A 65 -1.99 0.20 1.55
C GLY A 65 -0.60 0.77 1.65
N LYS A 66 0.38 -0.13 1.71
CA LYS A 66 1.79 0.22 1.79
C LYS A 66 2.64 -0.73 0.97
N THR A 67 3.58 -0.15 0.23
CA THR A 67 4.66 -0.88 -0.43
C THR A 67 5.79 -1.17 0.53
N GLY A 68 6.47 -2.29 0.32
CA GLY A 68 7.80 -2.51 0.86
C GLY A 68 8.69 -3.31 -0.08
N THR A 69 9.98 -3.18 0.16
CA THR A 69 11.05 -3.76 -0.63
C THR A 69 12.23 -3.95 0.32
N ALA A 70 12.83 -5.13 0.32
CA ALA A 70 14.08 -5.38 1.03
C ALA A 70 15.15 -5.79 0.03
N THR A 71 16.39 -5.43 0.34
CA THR A 71 17.58 -5.86 -0.40
C THR A 71 18.32 -6.97 0.36
N ASN A 72 19.18 -7.71 -0.34
CA ASN A 72 20.12 -8.66 0.29
C ASN A 72 21.48 -7.98 0.56
N ALA A 73 22.47 -8.77 1.01
CA ALA A 73 23.83 -8.29 1.29
C ALA A 73 24.61 -7.81 0.05
N SER A 74 24.10 -8.09 -1.15
CA SER A 74 24.66 -7.63 -2.43
C SER A 74 23.91 -6.43 -2.99
N ASP A 75 23.02 -5.80 -2.20
CA ASP A 75 22.12 -4.71 -2.60
C ASP A 75 21.09 -5.08 -3.69
N ASP A 76 20.89 -6.37 -4.00
CA ASP A 76 19.83 -6.81 -4.90
C ASP A 76 18.48 -6.85 -4.18
N VAL A 77 17.38 -6.54 -4.88
CA VAL A 77 16.03 -6.72 -4.31
C VAL A 77 15.78 -8.20 -4.01
N SER A 78 15.60 -8.53 -2.73
CA SER A 78 15.42 -9.91 -2.23
C SER A 78 13.97 -10.25 -1.92
N SER A 79 13.17 -9.23 -1.59
CA SER A 79 11.74 -9.35 -1.39
C SER A 79 11.01 -8.06 -1.72
N SER A 80 9.78 -8.20 -2.20
CA SER A 80 8.98 -7.09 -2.72
C SER A 80 7.52 -7.36 -2.40
N TRP A 81 6.84 -6.42 -1.73
CA TRP A 81 5.48 -6.63 -1.26
C TRP A 81 4.60 -5.40 -1.34
N PHE A 82 3.30 -5.67 -1.41
CA PHE A 82 2.25 -4.72 -1.19
C PHE A 82 1.25 -5.32 -0.22
N VAL A 83 0.94 -4.60 0.85
CA VAL A 83 -0.13 -4.94 1.78
C VAL A 83 -1.16 -3.84 1.70
N GLY A 84 -2.40 -4.21 1.41
CA GLY A 84 -3.49 -3.26 1.25
C GLY A 84 -4.82 -3.82 1.75
N TYR A 85 -5.74 -2.91 2.00
CA TYR A 85 -7.05 -3.22 2.52
C TYR A 85 -8.11 -2.25 2.01
N THR A 86 -9.34 -2.73 1.97
CA THR A 86 -10.58 -1.93 1.97
C THR A 86 -11.20 -2.02 3.36
N PRO A 87 -12.29 -1.30 3.68
CA PRO A 87 -13.01 -1.51 4.94
C PRO A 87 -13.45 -2.97 5.19
N GLN A 88 -13.53 -3.76 4.11
CA GLN A 88 -14.15 -5.09 4.11
C GLN A 88 -13.11 -6.22 4.15
N VAL A 89 -11.98 -6.04 3.45
CA VAL A 89 -10.99 -7.11 3.25
C VAL A 89 -9.57 -6.52 3.27
N ALA A 90 -8.67 -7.20 3.97
CA ALA A 90 -7.23 -6.97 3.93
C ALA A 90 -6.51 -8.10 3.21
N THR A 91 -5.51 -7.78 2.37
CA THR A 91 -4.69 -8.74 1.63
C THR A 91 -3.23 -8.30 1.60
N ALA A 92 -2.33 -9.26 1.79
CA ALA A 92 -0.89 -9.08 1.66
C ALA A 92 -0.38 -9.91 0.48
N VAL A 93 0.38 -9.28 -0.42
CA VAL A 93 1.05 -9.94 -1.54
C VAL A 93 2.55 -9.72 -1.40
N MET A 94 3.31 -10.81 -1.34
CA MET A 94 4.77 -10.78 -1.21
C MET A 94 5.41 -11.71 -2.23
N TYR A 95 6.44 -11.21 -2.90
CA TYR A 95 7.31 -11.97 -3.78
C TYR A 95 8.65 -12.18 -3.08
N VAL A 96 9.09 -13.43 -3.04
CA VAL A 96 10.37 -13.90 -2.51
C VAL A 96 10.93 -14.94 -3.48
N ARG A 97 12.26 -15.05 -3.54
CA ARG A 97 12.92 -16.09 -4.33
C ARG A 97 13.75 -17.02 -3.45
N GLY A 98 13.69 -18.31 -3.76
CA GLY A 98 14.45 -19.35 -3.08
C GLY A 98 14.19 -19.35 -1.58
N LYS A 99 15.23 -19.17 -0.76
CA LYS A 99 15.12 -19.08 0.70
C LYS A 99 14.77 -17.68 1.24
N GLY A 100 14.49 -16.71 0.36
CA GLY A 100 14.09 -15.34 0.72
C GLY A 100 15.23 -14.33 0.77
N ASN A 101 16.43 -14.69 0.33
CA ASN A 101 17.60 -13.81 0.26
C ASN A 101 18.23 -13.72 -1.14
N GLU A 102 17.65 -14.43 -2.11
CA GLU A 102 18.12 -14.42 -3.50
C GLU A 102 17.54 -13.23 -4.26
N ALA A 103 18.28 -12.73 -5.25
CA ALA A 103 17.82 -11.65 -6.13
C ALA A 103 16.52 -12.04 -6.86
N LEU A 104 15.49 -11.21 -6.71
CA LEU A 104 14.14 -11.44 -7.24
C LEU A 104 14.07 -11.40 -8.76
N ASP A 105 14.93 -10.62 -9.40
CA ASP A 105 14.99 -10.50 -10.86
C ASP A 105 15.64 -11.72 -11.54
N GLY A 106 16.39 -12.49 -10.76
CA GLY A 106 17.18 -13.63 -11.17
C GLY A 106 18.12 -13.43 -12.34
N GLY A 107 18.51 -12.19 -12.61
CA GLY A 107 19.36 -11.81 -13.73
C GLY A 107 18.68 -11.90 -15.11
N TYR A 108 17.36 -12.08 -15.18
CA TYR A 108 16.60 -12.14 -16.43
C TYR A 108 15.36 -11.24 -16.47
N LEU A 109 15.00 -10.62 -15.34
CA LEU A 109 13.99 -9.56 -15.27
C LEU A 109 14.67 -8.22 -14.94
N ASP A 110 13.93 -7.14 -15.09
CA ASP A 110 14.28 -5.89 -14.42
C ASP A 110 13.95 -6.00 -12.93
N SER A 111 14.77 -5.33 -12.09
CA SER A 111 14.48 -5.19 -10.66
C SER A 111 13.13 -4.51 -10.43
N TYR A 112 12.36 -5.03 -9.46
CA TYR A 112 10.96 -4.63 -9.25
C TYR A 112 10.60 -4.44 -7.78
N TYR A 113 9.68 -3.52 -7.51
CA TYR A 113 9.39 -2.99 -6.17
C TYR A 113 7.94 -3.25 -5.75
N GLY A 114 7.62 -2.98 -4.49
CA GLY A 114 6.28 -3.25 -3.94
C GLY A 114 5.14 -2.62 -4.77
N GLY A 115 5.40 -1.46 -5.37
CA GLY A 115 4.46 -0.73 -6.21
C GLY A 115 4.22 -1.33 -7.60
N THR A 116 5.02 -2.30 -8.07
CA THR A 116 4.90 -2.87 -9.42
C THR A 116 4.12 -4.19 -9.39
N TYR A 117 4.80 -5.35 -9.51
CA TYR A 117 4.12 -6.65 -9.56
C TYR A 117 3.27 -6.91 -8.31
N PRO A 118 3.73 -6.66 -7.06
CA PRO A 118 2.92 -6.94 -5.88
C PRO A 118 1.62 -6.12 -5.82
N ALA A 119 1.67 -4.81 -6.08
CA ALA A 119 0.48 -3.97 -6.09
C ALA A 119 -0.50 -4.32 -7.22
N LYS A 120 0.01 -4.68 -8.42
CA LYS A 120 -0.84 -5.14 -9.54
C LYS A 120 -1.53 -6.46 -9.22
N THR A 121 -0.79 -7.42 -8.65
CA THR A 121 -1.34 -8.71 -8.21
C THR A 121 -2.36 -8.53 -7.10
N TRP A 122 -2.09 -7.63 -6.13
CA TRP A 122 -3.07 -7.28 -5.10
C TRP A 122 -4.36 -6.73 -5.71
N ALA A 123 -4.29 -5.81 -6.67
CA ALA A 123 -5.47 -5.26 -7.31
C ALA A 123 -6.26 -6.34 -8.04
N ALA A 124 -5.59 -7.23 -8.78
CA ALA A 124 -6.24 -8.34 -9.48
C ALA A 124 -6.95 -9.31 -8.52
N ILE A 125 -6.31 -9.68 -7.41
CA ILE A 125 -6.91 -10.53 -6.38
C ILE A 125 -8.14 -9.83 -5.77
N MET A 126 -7.98 -8.58 -5.37
CA MET A 126 -9.04 -7.82 -4.69
C MET A 126 -10.24 -7.55 -5.59
N SER A 127 -10.04 -7.36 -6.90
CA SER A 127 -11.14 -7.24 -7.87
C SER A 127 -12.03 -8.47 -7.88
N GLY A 128 -11.46 -9.68 -7.81
CA GLY A 128 -12.24 -10.92 -7.73
C GLY A 128 -12.85 -11.14 -6.35
N VAL A 129 -12.11 -10.86 -5.28
CA VAL A 129 -12.62 -11.05 -3.90
C VAL A 129 -13.79 -10.13 -3.59
N LEU A 130 -13.79 -8.92 -4.13
CA LEU A 130 -14.81 -7.89 -3.85
C LEU A 130 -15.92 -7.83 -4.90
N GLU A 131 -15.93 -8.75 -5.87
CA GLU A 131 -16.95 -8.80 -6.90
C GLU A 131 -18.35 -8.97 -6.26
N GLY A 132 -19.30 -8.11 -6.65
CA GLY A 132 -20.65 -8.10 -6.10
C GLY A 132 -20.79 -7.51 -4.69
N MET A 133 -19.70 -7.12 -4.02
CA MET A 133 -19.76 -6.46 -2.71
C MET A 133 -20.00 -4.95 -2.86
N PRO A 134 -20.80 -4.32 -1.97
CA PRO A 134 -21.03 -2.88 -1.99
C PRO A 134 -19.73 -2.12 -1.77
N THR A 135 -19.51 -1.02 -2.50
CA THR A 135 -18.33 -0.17 -2.27
C THR A 135 -18.48 0.61 -0.96
N GLU A 136 -17.54 0.40 -0.04
CA GLU A 136 -17.48 1.10 1.23
C GLU A 136 -16.39 2.17 1.23
N SER A 137 -16.61 3.23 2.01
CA SER A 137 -15.64 4.31 2.19
C SER A 137 -14.98 4.19 3.55
N PHE A 138 -13.72 4.63 3.65
CA PHE A 138 -13.06 4.80 4.93
C PHE A 138 -13.72 5.94 5.72
N PRO A 139 -13.70 5.89 7.06
CA PRO A 139 -14.05 7.03 7.88
C PRO A 139 -13.10 8.22 7.58
N PRO A 140 -13.56 9.47 7.75
CA PRO A 140 -12.70 10.63 7.59
C PRO A 140 -11.59 10.64 8.66
N PRO A 141 -10.41 11.21 8.35
CA PRO A 141 -9.36 11.43 9.35
C PRO A 141 -9.88 12.28 10.52
N ALA A 142 -9.32 12.01 11.69
CA ALA A 142 -9.60 12.73 12.94
C ALA A 142 -8.66 13.93 13.14
N TRP A 143 -7.56 14.02 12.38
CA TRP A 143 -6.58 15.10 12.44
C TRP A 143 -5.92 15.21 13.82
N VAL A 144 -5.56 14.05 14.39
CA VAL A 144 -4.81 13.98 15.64
C VAL A 144 -3.48 14.72 15.42
N ASP A 145 -3.19 15.66 16.31
CA ASP A 145 -2.03 16.55 16.25
C ASP A 145 -1.97 17.49 15.03
N GLY A 146 -3.08 17.70 14.32
CA GLY A 146 -3.25 18.71 13.27
C GLY A 146 -3.09 18.20 11.83
N ASP A 147 -2.86 19.13 10.90
CA ASP A 147 -2.76 18.82 9.48
C ASP A 147 -1.41 18.15 9.14
N ALA A 148 -1.44 17.27 8.12
CA ALA A 148 -0.23 16.71 7.56
C ALA A 148 0.67 17.83 6.99
N PRO A 149 1.98 17.83 7.28
CA PRO A 149 2.90 18.85 6.75
C PRO A 149 2.88 18.87 5.22
N THR A 150 2.87 20.07 4.64
CA THR A 150 2.89 20.27 3.18
C THR A 150 4.14 19.71 2.51
N GLU A 151 5.22 19.53 3.27
CA GLU A 151 6.49 18.93 2.80
C GLU A 151 6.52 17.39 2.91
N GLY A 152 5.40 16.75 3.27
CA GLY A 152 5.19 15.30 3.23
C GLY A 152 5.68 14.53 4.46
N HIS A 153 6.54 15.12 5.29
CA HIS A 153 7.01 14.52 6.54
C HIS A 153 7.06 15.55 7.66
N ALA A 154 6.59 15.17 8.85
CA ALA A 154 6.87 15.94 10.05
C ALA A 154 8.37 15.79 10.40
N PRO A 155 9.03 16.84 10.90
CA PRO A 155 10.38 16.68 11.45
C PRO A 155 10.34 15.62 12.54
N ALA A 156 11.35 14.73 12.55
CA ALA A 156 11.46 13.71 13.58
C ALA A 156 11.40 14.37 14.97
N PRO A 157 10.68 13.79 15.96
CA PRO A 157 10.59 14.38 17.28
C PRO A 157 11.98 14.63 17.85
N SER A 158 12.27 15.89 18.20
CA SER A 158 13.52 16.27 18.82
C SER A 158 13.58 15.63 20.21
N GLY A 159 14.37 14.56 20.34
CA GLY A 159 14.62 13.91 21.62
C GLY A 159 15.23 14.90 22.60
N ASN A 160 14.44 15.40 23.53
CA ASN A 160 14.88 16.36 24.53
C ASN A 160 16.01 15.75 25.37
N GLY A 161 17.14 16.46 25.45
CA GLY A 161 18.37 15.99 26.08
C GLY A 161 18.19 15.65 27.55
N GLY A 162 18.46 14.39 27.92
CA GLY A 162 18.38 13.90 29.29
C GLY A 162 19.46 12.86 29.60
N ASN A 163 20.63 13.36 30.01
CA ASN A 163 21.67 12.69 30.80
C ASN A 163 22.48 11.52 30.17
N LYS A 164 23.73 11.82 29.78
CA LYS A 164 24.78 10.85 29.42
C LYS A 164 25.18 10.01 30.63
N LYS A 165 24.66 8.79 30.77
CA LYS A 165 25.35 7.71 31.50
C LYS A 165 26.11 6.84 30.51
N LYS A 166 27.45 6.86 30.63
CA LYS A 166 28.35 5.91 29.95
C LYS A 166 27.87 4.48 30.22
N ARG A 167 27.46 3.75 29.18
CA ARG A 167 27.31 2.29 29.20
C ARG A 167 28.48 1.67 28.45
N ASP A 168 29.02 0.64 29.08
CA ASP A 168 30.21 -0.12 28.71
C ASP A 168 30.23 -0.60 27.25
N LYS A 169 31.44 -0.55 26.67
CA LYS A 169 31.80 -1.20 25.42
C LYS A 169 31.89 -2.72 25.65
N ASN A 170 30.80 -3.45 25.45
CA ASN A 170 30.86 -4.84 24.96
C ASN A 170 29.46 -5.38 24.64
N ARG A 171 29.11 -5.42 23.35
CA ARG A 171 28.27 -6.48 22.73
C ARG A 171 28.22 -6.27 21.21
N GLY A 172 28.15 -7.41 20.51
CA GLY A 172 28.52 -7.61 19.12
C GLY A 172 27.67 -6.86 18.10
N ASN A 173 28.19 -6.86 16.86
CA ASN A 173 27.56 -6.39 15.63
C ASN A 173 26.04 -6.55 15.64
N ASP A 174 25.34 -5.42 15.77
CA ASP A 174 24.02 -5.23 15.19
C ASP A 174 24.23 -4.31 13.97
N GLU A 175 24.14 -4.88 12.77
CA GLU A 175 24.01 -4.11 11.54
C GLU A 175 22.71 -3.30 11.61
N GLN A 176 22.87 -2.00 11.74
CA GLN A 176 21.83 -1.01 11.57
C GLN A 176 21.24 -1.14 10.16
N PRO A 177 19.90 -1.20 9.97
CA PRO A 177 19.32 -1.09 8.64
C PRO A 177 19.74 0.25 8.04
N SER A 178 20.46 0.19 6.92
CA SER A 178 20.82 1.37 6.14
C SER A 178 19.53 2.08 5.74
N VAL A 179 19.39 3.33 6.17
CA VAL A 179 18.31 4.21 5.74
C VAL A 179 18.54 4.43 4.25
N ALA A 180 17.68 3.85 3.40
CA ALA A 180 17.69 4.12 1.98
C ALA A 180 17.63 5.65 1.75
N PRO A 181 18.49 6.23 0.89
CA PRO A 181 18.40 7.64 0.58
C PRO A 181 17.02 7.95 -0.02
N ALA A 182 16.43 9.07 0.39
CA ALA A 182 15.19 9.57 -0.20
C ALA A 182 15.35 9.69 -1.72
N PRO A 183 14.34 9.32 -2.53
CA PRO A 183 14.41 9.51 -3.97
C PRO A 183 14.57 11.00 -4.27
N GLU A 184 15.59 11.36 -5.03
CA GLU A 184 15.76 12.71 -5.56
C GLU A 184 14.52 13.09 -6.40
N PRO A 185 14.06 14.35 -6.34
CA PRO A 185 12.92 14.79 -7.13
C PRO A 185 13.23 14.63 -8.63
N VAL A 186 12.44 13.81 -9.30
CA VAL A 186 12.49 13.66 -10.76
C VAL A 186 12.17 15.03 -11.37
N PRO A 187 13.02 15.58 -12.27
CA PRO A 187 12.71 16.84 -12.95
C PRO A 187 11.39 16.71 -13.70
N THR A 188 10.44 17.58 -13.37
CA THR A 188 9.12 17.61 -14.00
C THR A 188 9.29 18.00 -15.46
N LEU A 189 9.00 17.08 -16.38
CA LEU A 189 8.93 17.41 -17.80
C LEU A 189 7.77 18.41 -18.01
N PRO A 190 7.96 19.47 -18.82
CA PRO A 190 6.89 20.40 -19.14
C PRO A 190 5.72 19.67 -19.83
N PRO A 191 4.48 20.14 -19.63
CA PRO A 191 3.30 19.50 -20.21
C PRO A 191 3.39 19.50 -21.73
N GLU A 192 3.09 18.34 -22.33
CA GLU A 192 3.00 18.17 -23.77
C GLU A 192 1.88 19.07 -24.33
N PRO A 193 2.09 19.75 -25.47
CA PRO A 193 1.06 20.60 -26.06
C PRO A 193 -0.15 19.75 -26.49
N PRO A 194 -1.37 20.31 -26.42
CA PRO A 194 -2.57 19.58 -26.79
C PRO A 194 -2.53 19.14 -28.26
N PRO A 195 -3.12 17.97 -28.59
CA PRO A 195 -3.17 17.49 -29.96
C PRO A 195 -3.95 18.47 -30.86
N VAL A 196 -3.37 18.79 -32.02
CA VAL A 196 -4.02 19.63 -33.04
C VAL A 196 -5.17 18.83 -33.66
N VAL A 197 -6.40 19.26 -33.39
CA VAL A 197 -7.60 18.73 -34.05
C VAL A 197 -7.59 19.19 -35.52
N PRO A 198 -7.65 18.28 -36.51
CA PRO A 198 -7.77 18.69 -37.90
C PRO A 198 -9.14 19.35 -38.11
N THR A 199 -9.16 20.60 -38.55
CA THR A 199 -10.39 21.27 -38.99
C THR A 199 -10.86 20.68 -40.32
N THR A 200 -12.04 20.08 -40.32
CA THR A 200 -12.74 19.65 -41.52
C THR A 200 -13.09 20.87 -42.39
N PRO A 201 -12.78 20.87 -43.70
CA PRO A 201 -13.25 21.93 -44.59
C PRO A 201 -14.79 21.93 -44.66
N GLY A 202 -15.39 23.10 -44.45
CA GLY A 202 -16.84 23.28 -44.62
C GLY A 202 -17.29 23.07 -46.06
N PRO A 203 -18.57 22.75 -46.29
CA PRO A 203 -19.09 22.47 -47.63
C PRO A 203 -19.10 23.74 -48.50
N PRO A 204 -18.85 23.61 -49.82
CA PRO A 204 -18.85 24.76 -50.73
C PRO A 204 -20.25 25.35 -50.88
N THR A 205 -20.29 26.69 -50.92
CA THR A 205 -21.50 27.48 -51.13
C THR A 205 -22.01 27.33 -52.58
N PRO A 206 -23.32 27.18 -52.83
CA PRO A 206 -23.86 27.09 -54.19
C PRO A 206 -23.77 28.44 -54.92
N PRO A 207 -23.62 28.45 -56.26
CA PRO A 207 -23.55 29.67 -57.05
C PRO A 207 -24.90 30.40 -57.06
N ALA A 208 -24.85 31.73 -56.97
CA ALA A 208 -26.00 32.59 -57.26
C ALA A 208 -26.02 32.93 -58.76
N THR A 209 -27.13 32.66 -59.43
CA THR A 209 -27.39 33.02 -60.83
C THR A 209 -28.75 33.73 -60.91
N PRO A 210 -28.88 34.72 -61.79
CA PRO A 210 -29.58 34.46 -63.04
C PRO A 210 -28.74 34.69 -64.31
#